data_AF-A0A1I3X552-F1
#
_entry.id   AF-A0A1I3X552-F1
#
_cell.length_a   1.000
_cell.length_b   1.000
_cell.length_c   1.000
_cell.angle_alpha   90.00
_cell.angle_beta   90.00
_cell.angle_gamma   90.00
#
_symmetry.space_group_name_H-M   'P 1'
#
loop_
_entity.id
_entity.type
_entity.pdbx_description
1 polymer ?
#
loop_
_entity_poly.entity_id
_entity_poly.type
_entity_poly.pdbx_seq_one_letter_code
_entity_poly.pdbx_strand_id
1 'polypeptide(L)'
;MKKNIMVVFGLDSPRNNYLKKLYDEKIARDGNVYITIDILSSSLGLDLSSNNILSAINHFTRNKNEMFKSLYLSNALMAEKNFYAAMWSFNHEAKNDSYSITQDQEKTLIGFIEPNSIHYLLNSWGDFLGRNINKISIHDTLTRRSNNKDKVGNEKVYSNYKAGFLAKNIPFAYVNKHVNEGKMIKSGQYHTSSALTHSNLINTIKDKNYTHNAFESYLRSDEEGIDNLLRLKQEIGEPGSYYDNFENYEKKYHGEIITRSFAKSYWRKLSKLAVDWVEAEAGNPNSPIKGLVFYMEDDNRFKRYKEKSNIDEKKFHHHWRDCDYKNIGSLDYRSAIAHSELRHAKRLMNSNANHHIKLVYINDKDVLNRIKMFLNEQ
;
A
#
# COMPACT_ATOMS: atom_id res chain seq x y z
N MET A 1 -11.26 -25.20 18.07
CA MET A 1 -10.19 -24.41 18.74
C MET A 1 -10.11 -23.05 18.06
N LYS A 2 -10.09 -21.96 18.83
CA LYS A 2 -9.92 -20.60 18.27
C LYS A 2 -8.52 -20.52 17.65
N LYS A 3 -8.43 -20.43 16.32
CA LYS A 3 -7.14 -20.28 15.63
C LYS A 3 -6.60 -18.88 15.87
N ASN A 4 -5.29 -18.77 16.01
CA ASN A 4 -4.63 -17.48 16.12
C ASN A 4 -4.56 -16.83 14.74
N ILE A 5 -4.60 -15.50 14.70
CA ILE A 5 -4.55 -14.73 13.47
C ILE A 5 -3.22 -13.97 13.43
N MET A 6 -2.46 -14.19 12.36
CA MET A 6 -1.20 -13.53 12.08
C MET A 6 -1.39 -12.62 10.88
N VAL A 7 -1.12 -11.32 11.05
CA VAL A 7 -1.25 -10.36 9.94
C VAL A 7 0.06 -10.26 9.17
N VAL A 8 -0.02 -10.40 7.86
CA VAL A 8 1.15 -10.51 6.99
C VAL A 8 1.41 -9.22 6.23
N PHE A 9 2.62 -8.69 6.39
CA PHE A 9 3.16 -7.53 5.67
C PHE A 9 4.38 -7.94 4.83
N GLY A 10 4.66 -7.20 3.76
CA GLY A 10 5.77 -7.48 2.86
C GLY A 10 5.57 -6.89 1.47
N LEU A 11 6.49 -7.19 0.55
CA LEU A 11 6.32 -6.84 -0.86
C LEU A 11 5.24 -7.73 -1.51
N ASP A 12 4.38 -7.15 -2.35
CA ASP A 12 3.16 -7.81 -2.88
C ASP A 12 3.42 -9.20 -3.48
N SER A 13 4.29 -9.32 -4.48
CA SER A 13 4.54 -10.62 -5.14
C SER A 13 5.16 -11.68 -4.20
N PRO A 14 6.22 -11.37 -3.41
CA PRO A 14 6.74 -12.32 -2.42
C PRO A 14 5.72 -12.72 -1.34
N ARG A 15 4.94 -11.75 -0.85
CA ARG A 15 3.88 -11.97 0.15
C ARG A 15 2.78 -12.89 -0.39
N ASN A 16 2.30 -12.64 -1.61
CA ASN A 16 1.24 -13.42 -2.23
C ASN A 16 1.69 -14.86 -2.50
N ASN A 17 2.90 -15.05 -3.05
CA ASN A 17 3.47 -16.38 -3.29
C ASN A 17 3.59 -17.19 -2.00
N TYR A 18 3.96 -16.53 -0.89
CA TYR A 18 4.07 -17.19 0.40
C TYR A 18 2.71 -17.57 0.98
N LEU A 19 1.75 -16.65 0.96
CA LEU A 19 0.39 -16.92 1.44
C LEU A 19 -0.25 -18.05 0.64
N LYS A 20 -0.14 -18.03 -0.70
CA LYS A 20 -0.61 -19.11 -1.56
C LYS A 20 -0.05 -20.48 -1.15
N LYS A 21 1.28 -20.59 -0.95
CA LYS A 21 1.91 -21.82 -0.46
C LYS A 21 1.34 -22.28 0.89
N LEU A 22 1.18 -21.38 1.84
CA LEU A 22 0.59 -21.71 3.14
C LEU A 22 -0.86 -22.22 3.04
N TYR A 23 -1.65 -21.65 2.13
CA TYR A 23 -3.05 -22.04 1.95
C TYR A 23 -3.20 -23.35 1.15
N ASP A 24 -2.37 -23.54 0.12
CA ASP A 24 -2.36 -24.75 -0.72
C ASP A 24 -1.93 -26.00 0.07
N GLU A 25 -1.06 -25.84 1.06
CA GLU A 25 -0.61 -26.92 1.96
C GLU A 25 -1.71 -27.40 2.94
N LYS A 26 -2.93 -26.83 2.91
CA LYS A 26 -4.14 -27.18 3.69
C LYS A 26 -3.97 -27.35 5.20
N ILE A 27 -2.80 -27.10 5.76
CA ILE A 27 -2.48 -27.27 7.16
C ILE A 27 -1.41 -26.23 7.49
N ALA A 28 -1.82 -25.07 8.01
CA ALA A 28 -0.92 -24.35 8.89
C ALA A 28 -0.74 -25.25 10.12
N ARG A 29 0.30 -26.09 10.14
CA ARG A 29 0.59 -27.05 11.23
C ARG A 29 0.79 -26.36 12.57
N ASP A 30 1.01 -25.04 12.56
CA ASP A 30 1.11 -24.16 13.72
C ASP A 30 -0.24 -23.67 14.26
N GLY A 31 -1.37 -24.02 13.61
CA GLY A 31 -2.72 -23.62 14.03
C GLY A 31 -3.06 -22.15 13.78
N ASN A 32 -2.24 -21.42 13.01
CA ASN A 32 -2.42 -20.00 12.71
C ASN A 32 -3.18 -19.77 11.38
N VAL A 33 -3.87 -18.63 11.28
CA VAL A 33 -4.49 -18.12 10.05
C VAL A 33 -3.77 -16.85 9.62
N TYR A 34 -3.33 -16.80 8.37
CA TYR A 34 -2.47 -15.73 7.87
C TYR A 34 -3.22 -14.79 6.93
N ILE A 35 -3.56 -13.59 7.39
CA ILE A 35 -4.35 -12.63 6.60
C ILE A 35 -3.53 -11.39 6.24
N THR A 36 -3.93 -10.67 5.22
CA THR A 36 -3.38 -9.34 4.92
C THR A 36 -4.36 -8.25 5.35
N ILE A 37 -3.86 -7.06 5.62
CA ILE A 37 -4.73 -5.89 5.90
C ILE A 37 -5.58 -5.52 4.68
N ASP A 38 -5.15 -5.91 3.49
CA ASP A 38 -5.83 -5.63 2.23
C ASP A 38 -7.18 -6.35 2.20
N ILE A 39 -7.24 -7.59 2.69
CA ILE A 39 -8.49 -8.36 2.85
C ILE A 39 -9.45 -7.58 3.76
N LEU A 40 -9.00 -7.19 4.95
CA LEU A 40 -9.82 -6.48 5.94
C LEU A 40 -10.32 -5.13 5.42
N SER A 41 -9.45 -4.36 4.77
CA SER A 41 -9.78 -3.04 4.27
C SER A 41 -10.79 -3.12 3.13
N SER A 42 -10.59 -4.05 2.18
CA SER A 42 -11.55 -4.30 1.10
C SER A 42 -12.92 -4.75 1.64
N SER A 43 -12.95 -5.61 2.66
CA SER A 43 -14.20 -6.03 3.32
C SER A 43 -14.97 -4.88 3.96
N LEU A 44 -14.26 -3.85 4.43
CA LEU A 44 -14.84 -2.62 4.97
C LEU A 44 -15.25 -1.62 3.89
N GLY A 45 -15.17 -1.98 2.61
CA GLY A 45 -15.47 -1.08 1.49
C GLY A 45 -14.37 -0.03 1.24
N LEU A 46 -13.23 -0.14 1.92
CA LEU A 46 -12.02 0.58 1.55
C LEU A 46 -11.40 -0.17 0.37
N ASP A 47 -12.03 -0.07 -0.81
CA ASP A 47 -11.44 -0.62 -2.03
C ASP A 47 -10.11 0.09 -2.27
N LEU A 48 -9.11 -0.72 -2.03
CA LEU A 48 -7.73 -0.37 -1.85
C LEU A 48 -7.05 -0.32 -3.26
N SER A 49 -7.80 -0.65 -4.33
CA SER A 49 -7.44 -0.35 -5.71
C SER A 49 -7.16 1.15 -5.91
N SER A 50 -6.17 1.45 -6.75
CA SER A 50 -5.76 2.83 -7.03
C SER A 50 -6.87 3.69 -7.64
N ASN A 51 -7.91 3.06 -8.19
CA ASN A 51 -9.02 3.74 -8.84
C ASN A 51 -10.07 4.19 -7.80
N ASN A 52 -10.34 3.39 -6.79
CA ASN A 52 -11.50 3.62 -5.91
C ASN A 52 -11.12 4.14 -4.52
N ILE A 53 -9.85 4.04 -4.13
CA ILE A 53 -9.40 4.46 -2.80
C ILE A 53 -9.68 5.93 -2.48
N LEU A 54 -9.61 6.85 -3.44
CA LEU A 54 -9.94 8.27 -3.19
C LEU A 54 -11.43 8.43 -2.84
N SER A 55 -12.31 7.75 -3.57
CA SER A 55 -13.76 7.78 -3.30
C SER A 55 -14.08 7.11 -1.97
N ALA A 56 -13.46 5.96 -1.68
CA ALA A 56 -13.64 5.23 -0.44
C ALA A 56 -13.14 6.04 0.77
N ILE A 57 -11.97 6.69 0.65
CA ILE A 57 -11.46 7.61 1.67
C ILE A 57 -12.39 8.82 1.82
N ASN A 58 -12.90 9.41 0.72
CA ASN A 58 -13.83 10.54 0.81
C ASN A 58 -15.07 10.17 1.63
N HIS A 59 -15.68 9.04 1.28
CA HIS A 59 -16.83 8.50 1.98
C HIS A 59 -16.51 8.24 3.45
N PHE A 60 -15.34 7.64 3.72
CA PHE A 60 -14.89 7.36 5.08
C PHE A 60 -14.64 8.63 5.92
N THR A 61 -14.00 9.65 5.34
CA THR A 61 -13.71 10.91 6.03
C THR A 61 -14.94 11.80 6.25
N ARG A 62 -15.99 11.63 5.44
CA ARG A 62 -17.25 12.38 5.60
C ARG A 62 -18.20 11.70 6.59
N ASN A 63 -18.18 10.37 6.64
CA ASN A 63 -19.10 9.57 7.43
C ASN A 63 -18.46 8.97 8.70
N LYS A 64 -17.56 9.74 9.34
CA LYS A 64 -16.59 9.32 10.39
C LYS A 64 -17.13 8.42 11.53
N ASN A 65 -18.44 8.42 11.78
CA ASN A 65 -19.09 7.61 12.83
C ASN A 65 -20.21 6.70 12.32
N GLU A 66 -20.79 6.96 11.14
CA GLU A 66 -21.94 6.22 10.62
C GLU A 66 -21.53 5.06 9.72
N MET A 67 -20.36 5.13 9.08
CA MET A 67 -19.98 4.12 8.10
C MET A 67 -19.82 2.74 8.75
N PHE A 68 -19.12 2.63 9.88
CA PHE A 68 -18.91 1.34 10.54
C PHE A 68 -20.13 0.85 11.31
N LYS A 69 -20.88 1.74 11.98
CA LYS A 69 -22.12 1.35 12.64
C LYS A 69 -23.19 0.93 11.64
N SER A 70 -23.36 1.62 10.52
CA SER A 70 -24.38 1.27 9.52
C SER A 70 -23.97 0.08 8.65
N LEU A 71 -22.75 0.01 8.08
CA LEU A 71 -22.31 -1.16 7.30
C LEU A 71 -22.30 -2.44 8.12
N TYR A 72 -21.97 -2.35 9.41
CA TYR A 72 -21.85 -3.54 10.24
C TYR A 72 -23.19 -3.95 10.86
N LEU A 73 -24.00 -3.02 11.39
CA LEU A 73 -25.27 -3.38 12.04
C LEU A 73 -26.38 -3.75 11.05
N SER A 74 -26.39 -3.23 9.82
CA SER A 74 -27.39 -3.60 8.82
C SER A 74 -26.90 -4.63 7.79
N ASN A 75 -25.59 -4.84 7.65
CA ASN A 75 -25.00 -5.65 6.57
C ASN A 75 -23.80 -6.55 6.99
N ALA A 76 -23.71 -6.98 8.26
CA ALA A 76 -22.65 -7.88 8.76
C ALA A 76 -22.40 -9.10 7.84
N LEU A 77 -23.48 -9.74 7.36
CA LEU A 77 -23.41 -10.87 6.44
C LEU A 77 -22.74 -10.52 5.11
N MET A 78 -22.94 -9.30 4.60
CA MET A 78 -22.31 -8.84 3.36
C MET A 78 -20.81 -8.56 3.57
N ALA A 79 -20.43 -7.97 4.70
CA ALA A 79 -19.03 -7.73 5.04
C ALA A 79 -18.27 -9.05 5.26
N GLU A 80 -18.91 -10.03 5.89
CA GLU A 80 -18.40 -11.40 6.02
C GLU A 80 -18.20 -12.07 4.65
N LYS A 81 -19.21 -12.02 3.77
CA LYS A 81 -19.09 -12.56 2.41
C LYS A 81 -17.98 -11.88 1.61
N ASN A 82 -17.85 -10.56 1.71
CA ASN A 82 -16.77 -9.81 1.08
C ASN A 82 -15.40 -10.23 1.62
N PHE A 83 -15.30 -10.54 2.92
CA PHE A 83 -14.07 -11.07 3.51
C PHE A 83 -13.70 -12.43 2.90
N TYR A 84 -14.62 -13.38 2.86
CA TYR A 84 -14.35 -14.67 2.25
C TYR A 84 -14.01 -14.55 0.76
N ALA A 85 -14.72 -13.71 0.02
CA ALA A 85 -14.42 -13.45 -1.38
C ALA A 85 -13.02 -12.84 -1.58
N ALA A 86 -12.65 -11.84 -0.77
CA ALA A 86 -11.33 -11.23 -0.82
C ALA A 86 -10.22 -12.24 -0.48
N MET A 87 -10.42 -13.05 0.56
CA MET A 87 -9.50 -14.12 0.95
C MET A 87 -9.35 -15.16 -0.17
N TRP A 88 -10.46 -15.58 -0.80
CA TRP A 88 -10.44 -16.51 -1.92
C TRP A 88 -9.65 -15.96 -3.12
N SER A 89 -9.99 -14.75 -3.57
CA SER A 89 -9.35 -14.08 -4.70
C SER A 89 -7.86 -13.87 -4.48
N PHE A 90 -7.48 -13.51 -3.25
CA PHE A 90 -6.07 -13.33 -2.88
C PHE A 90 -5.27 -14.64 -2.96
N ASN A 91 -5.89 -15.76 -2.58
CA ASN A 91 -5.22 -17.06 -2.55
C ASN A 91 -5.14 -17.75 -3.92
N HIS A 92 -6.13 -17.50 -4.80
CA HIS A 92 -6.25 -18.21 -6.08
C HIS A 92 -5.88 -17.38 -7.30
N GLU A 93 -5.39 -16.14 -7.10
CA GLU A 93 -5.08 -15.18 -8.19
C GLU A 93 -6.25 -15.00 -9.17
N ALA A 94 -7.48 -15.22 -8.71
CA ALA A 94 -8.66 -15.11 -9.52
C ALA A 94 -8.92 -13.62 -9.81
N LYS A 95 -8.93 -13.24 -11.09
CA LYS A 95 -9.47 -11.96 -11.57
C LYS A 95 -11.01 -11.99 -11.48
N ASN A 96 -11.56 -12.26 -10.31
CA ASN A 96 -13.00 -12.25 -10.15
C ASN A 96 -13.44 -10.82 -9.81
N ASP A 97 -13.84 -10.09 -10.86
CA ASP A 97 -14.50 -8.78 -10.75
C ASP A 97 -15.84 -8.86 -9.99
N SER A 98 -16.35 -10.08 -9.72
CA SER A 98 -17.66 -10.31 -9.11
C SER A 98 -17.67 -10.51 -7.60
N TYR A 99 -16.53 -10.58 -6.90
CA TYR A 99 -16.46 -10.92 -5.45
C TYR A 99 -17.38 -12.10 -5.05
N SER A 100 -17.64 -13.02 -5.97
CA SER A 100 -18.57 -14.13 -5.75
C SER A 100 -17.79 -15.42 -5.54
N ILE A 101 -18.09 -16.11 -4.44
CA ILE A 101 -17.59 -17.45 -4.15
C ILE A 101 -18.75 -18.44 -4.13
N THR A 102 -18.49 -19.70 -4.47
CA THR A 102 -19.48 -20.77 -4.37
C THR A 102 -19.69 -21.17 -2.91
N GLN A 103 -20.82 -21.83 -2.61
CA GLN A 103 -21.07 -22.34 -1.25
C GLN A 103 -19.99 -23.30 -0.76
N ASP A 104 -19.37 -24.09 -1.64
CA ASP A 104 -18.30 -25.02 -1.24
C ASP A 104 -16.97 -24.30 -0.95
N GLN A 105 -16.69 -23.22 -1.69
CA GLN A 105 -15.56 -22.32 -1.39
C GLN A 105 -15.77 -21.60 -0.06
N GLU A 106 -16.98 -21.11 0.19
CA GLU A 106 -17.37 -20.48 1.46
C GLU A 106 -17.23 -21.46 2.63
N LYS A 107 -17.76 -22.69 2.53
CA LYS A 107 -17.59 -23.74 3.55
C LYS A 107 -16.12 -24.04 3.84
N THR A 108 -15.29 -24.07 2.79
CA THR A 108 -13.84 -24.28 2.94
C THR A 108 -13.22 -23.15 3.77
N LEU A 109 -13.57 -21.89 3.48
CA LEU A 109 -13.06 -20.71 4.19
C LEU A 109 -13.59 -20.58 5.62
N ILE A 110 -14.85 -20.96 5.89
CA ILE A 110 -15.40 -21.07 7.24
C ILE A 110 -14.57 -22.04 8.09
N GLY A 111 -14.10 -23.14 7.49
CA GLY A 111 -13.17 -24.08 8.14
C GLY A 111 -11.79 -23.47 8.46
N PHE A 112 -11.39 -22.40 7.77
CA PHE A 112 -10.17 -21.65 8.05
C PHE A 112 -10.38 -20.63 9.16
N ILE A 113 -11.37 -19.76 9.03
CA ILE A 113 -11.65 -18.66 9.95
C ILE A 113 -13.16 -18.55 10.17
N GLU A 114 -13.57 -18.62 11.43
CA GLU A 114 -14.99 -18.61 11.80
C GLU A 114 -15.62 -17.21 11.65
N PRO A 115 -16.92 -17.11 11.34
CA PRO A 115 -17.65 -15.85 11.21
C PRO A 115 -17.44 -14.89 12.38
N ASN A 116 -17.49 -15.40 13.61
CA ASN A 116 -17.28 -14.60 14.83
C ASN A 116 -15.88 -13.96 14.90
N SER A 117 -14.86 -14.62 14.34
CA SER A 117 -13.51 -14.06 14.27
C SER A 117 -13.44 -12.95 13.23
N ILE A 118 -14.06 -13.14 12.05
CA ILE A 118 -14.16 -12.09 11.01
C ILE A 118 -14.87 -10.87 11.57
N HIS A 119 -16.01 -11.09 12.23
CA HIS A 119 -16.78 -10.07 12.90
C HIS A 119 -15.96 -9.26 13.90
N TYR A 120 -15.19 -9.94 14.77
CA TYR A 120 -14.25 -9.27 15.66
C TYR A 120 -13.21 -8.44 14.90
N LEU A 121 -12.59 -9.01 13.86
CA LEU A 121 -11.53 -8.33 13.09
C LEU A 121 -12.04 -7.06 12.42
N LEU A 122 -13.19 -7.13 11.75
CA LEU A 122 -13.77 -6.00 11.03
C LEU A 122 -14.19 -4.88 11.99
N ASN A 123 -14.81 -5.23 13.13
CA ASN A 123 -15.17 -4.26 14.16
C ASN A 123 -13.94 -3.60 14.78
N SER A 124 -13.00 -4.41 15.27
CA SER A 124 -11.80 -3.88 15.94
C SER A 124 -10.96 -3.02 15.00
N TRP A 125 -10.82 -3.41 13.72
CA TRP A 125 -10.11 -2.61 12.73
C TRP A 125 -10.87 -1.32 12.38
N GLY A 126 -12.18 -1.39 12.13
CA GLY A 126 -13.01 -0.23 11.84
C GLY A 126 -13.01 0.78 12.98
N ASP A 127 -13.21 0.33 14.22
CA ASP A 127 -13.16 1.16 15.43
C ASP A 127 -11.76 1.77 15.65
N PHE A 128 -10.70 1.03 15.35
CA PHE A 128 -9.34 1.56 15.41
C PHE A 128 -9.12 2.65 14.36
N LEU A 129 -9.56 2.44 13.13
CA LEU A 129 -9.49 3.44 12.05
C LEU A 129 -10.29 4.70 12.40
N GLY A 130 -11.52 4.56 12.90
CA GLY A 130 -12.37 5.68 13.32
C GLY A 130 -11.69 6.54 14.39
N ARG A 131 -11.11 5.91 15.42
CA ARG A 131 -10.35 6.61 16.48
C ARG A 131 -9.06 7.26 15.99
N ASN A 132 -8.50 6.79 14.88
CA ASN A 132 -7.20 7.25 14.35
C ASN A 132 -7.32 7.96 12.99
N ILE A 133 -8.52 8.43 12.62
CA ILE A 133 -8.78 9.06 11.32
C ILE A 133 -7.88 10.27 11.05
N ASN A 134 -7.56 11.07 12.07
CA ASN A 134 -6.64 12.19 11.94
C ASN A 134 -5.24 11.74 11.46
N LYS A 135 -4.77 10.55 11.84
CA LYS A 135 -3.46 10.03 11.42
C LYS A 135 -3.40 9.68 9.93
N ILE A 136 -4.54 9.52 9.26
CA ILE A 136 -4.59 9.34 7.79
C ILE A 136 -4.53 10.65 7.00
N SER A 137 -4.52 11.81 7.67
CA SER A 137 -4.52 13.13 7.01
C SER A 137 -3.31 13.35 6.09
N ILE A 138 -3.57 13.65 4.83
CA ILE A 138 -2.56 14.08 3.86
C ILE A 138 -2.30 15.58 3.99
N HIS A 139 -3.33 16.38 4.34
CA HIS A 139 -3.20 17.78 4.72
C HIS A 139 -2.06 17.98 5.74
N ASP A 140 -2.14 17.33 6.90
CA ASP A 140 -1.11 17.42 7.95
C ASP A 140 0.29 17.05 7.43
N THR A 141 0.34 16.07 6.51
CA THR A 141 1.59 15.63 5.92
C THR A 141 2.19 16.66 4.98
N LEU A 142 1.37 17.34 4.20
CA LEU A 142 1.81 18.35 3.24
C LEU A 142 2.10 19.67 3.95
N THR A 143 1.28 20.12 4.90
CA THR A 143 1.53 21.29 5.74
C THR A 143 2.85 21.16 6.50
N ARG A 144 3.12 20.02 7.12
CA ARG A 144 4.41 19.78 7.78
C ARG A 144 5.59 19.82 6.80
N ARG A 145 5.41 19.37 5.56
CA ARG A 145 6.49 19.37 4.55
C ARG A 145 6.71 20.75 3.94
N SER A 146 5.64 21.52 3.67
CA SER A 146 5.74 22.89 3.19
C SER A 146 6.45 23.78 4.23
N ASN A 147 6.13 23.59 5.52
CA ASN A 147 6.76 24.33 6.62
C ASN A 147 8.23 23.93 6.89
N ASN A 148 8.71 22.85 6.24
CA ASN A 148 10.07 22.35 6.36
C ASN A 148 10.88 22.51 5.06
N LYS A 149 10.41 23.34 4.12
CA LYS A 149 11.07 23.58 2.83
C LYS A 149 12.48 24.19 3.01
N ASP A 150 12.64 25.07 3.99
CA ASP A 150 13.83 25.93 4.14
C ASP A 150 14.49 25.86 5.54
N LYS A 151 14.23 24.82 6.34
CA LYS A 151 14.81 24.69 7.69
C LYS A 151 16.23 24.14 7.67
N VAL A 152 17.16 24.81 8.35
CA VAL A 152 18.58 24.42 8.49
C VAL A 152 18.81 23.77 9.87
N GLY A 153 19.50 22.61 9.93
CA GLY A 153 19.85 21.91 11.18
C GLY A 153 19.81 20.37 11.07
N ASN A 154 19.74 19.65 12.19
CA ASN A 154 19.57 18.17 12.25
C ASN A 154 18.18 17.67 11.77
N GLU A 155 17.36 18.55 11.19
CA GLU A 155 16.01 18.25 10.74
C GLU A 155 15.94 17.79 9.28
N LYS A 156 14.83 17.15 8.91
CA LYS A 156 14.63 16.60 7.56
C LYS A 156 14.26 17.72 6.58
N VAL A 157 15.17 18.07 5.68
CA VAL A 157 14.94 19.02 4.58
C VAL A 157 14.15 18.38 3.44
N TYR A 158 13.32 19.18 2.75
CA TYR A 158 12.55 18.78 1.56
C TYR A 158 12.67 19.86 0.47
N SER A 159 13.73 19.79 -0.35
CA SER A 159 14.03 20.82 -1.37
C SER A 159 12.88 21.07 -2.35
N ASN A 160 12.19 20.00 -2.77
CA ASN A 160 10.98 20.07 -3.57
C ASN A 160 9.98 19.02 -3.07
N TYR A 161 9.28 19.34 -1.98
CA TYR A 161 8.41 18.38 -1.31
C TYR A 161 7.27 17.84 -2.21
N LYS A 162 6.83 18.60 -3.21
CA LYS A 162 5.80 18.19 -4.18
C LYS A 162 6.34 17.09 -5.08
N ALA A 163 7.49 17.32 -5.74
CA ALA A 163 8.17 16.29 -6.54
C ALA A 163 8.53 15.06 -5.70
N GLY A 164 9.07 15.28 -4.50
CA GLY A 164 9.39 14.19 -3.57
C GLY A 164 8.18 13.41 -3.08
N PHE A 165 7.02 14.05 -2.93
CA PHE A 165 5.76 13.37 -2.65
C PHE A 165 5.35 12.47 -3.81
N LEU A 166 5.37 12.98 -5.05
CA LEU A 166 5.03 12.20 -6.25
C LEU A 166 6.01 11.03 -6.45
N ALA A 167 7.33 11.28 -6.40
CA ALA A 167 8.34 10.23 -6.59
C ALA A 167 8.24 9.10 -5.56
N LYS A 168 8.02 9.44 -4.29
CA LYS A 168 7.82 8.45 -3.23
C LYS A 168 6.58 7.59 -3.46
N ASN A 169 5.54 8.17 -4.05
CA ASN A 169 4.21 7.58 -4.15
C ASN A 169 3.82 7.14 -5.57
N ILE A 170 4.72 7.25 -6.54
CA ILE A 170 4.41 6.86 -7.92
C ILE A 170 4.03 5.38 -8.01
N PRO A 171 3.02 5.00 -8.80
CA PRO A 171 2.70 3.60 -9.07
C PRO A 171 3.85 2.89 -9.81
N PHE A 172 4.04 1.60 -9.54
CA PHE A 172 5.17 0.85 -10.08
C PHE A 172 5.10 0.70 -11.62
N ALA A 173 3.90 0.72 -12.19
CA ALA A 173 3.71 0.70 -13.64
C ALA A 173 4.44 1.85 -14.35
N TYR A 174 4.43 3.07 -13.79
CA TYR A 174 5.14 4.22 -14.39
C TYR A 174 6.66 4.12 -14.22
N VAL A 175 7.13 3.51 -13.12
CA VAL A 175 8.57 3.20 -12.95
C VAL A 175 9.02 2.20 -14.03
N ASN A 176 8.24 1.13 -14.25
CA ASN A 176 8.54 0.16 -15.29
C ASN A 176 8.47 0.77 -16.69
N LYS A 177 7.48 1.64 -16.95
CA LYS A 177 7.38 2.41 -18.21
C LYS A 177 8.65 3.22 -18.43
N HIS A 178 9.08 4.02 -17.45
CA HIS A 178 10.31 4.81 -17.52
C HIS A 178 11.56 3.95 -17.77
N VAL A 179 11.72 2.84 -17.04
CA VAL A 179 12.85 1.92 -17.21
C VAL A 179 12.87 1.29 -18.60
N ASN A 180 11.72 0.87 -19.11
CA ASN A 180 11.60 0.25 -20.43
C ASN A 180 11.85 1.26 -21.55
N GLU A 181 11.31 2.47 -21.45
CA GLU A 181 11.62 3.56 -22.39
C GLU A 181 13.11 3.86 -22.42
N GLY A 182 13.77 3.91 -21.26
CA GLY A 182 15.22 4.10 -21.18
C GLY A 182 16.03 2.98 -21.87
N LYS A 183 15.52 1.73 -21.89
CA LYS A 183 16.13 0.63 -22.65
C LYS A 183 15.91 0.79 -24.15
N MET A 184 14.69 1.16 -24.57
CA MET A 184 14.33 1.38 -25.98
C MET A 184 15.11 2.55 -26.60
N ILE A 185 15.32 3.63 -25.84
CA ILE A 185 16.16 4.75 -26.26
C ILE A 185 17.61 4.30 -26.47
N LYS A 186 18.17 3.52 -25.53
CA LYS A 186 19.54 3.02 -25.63
C LYS A 186 19.74 2.04 -26.78
N SER A 187 18.71 1.26 -27.13
CA SER A 187 18.75 0.35 -28.27
C SER A 187 18.46 1.03 -29.60
N GLY A 188 18.25 2.36 -29.62
CA GLY A 188 17.93 3.11 -30.84
C GLY A 188 16.51 2.89 -31.38
N GLN A 189 15.66 2.15 -30.66
CA GLN A 189 14.26 1.89 -31.02
C GLN A 189 13.34 3.08 -30.76
N TYR A 190 13.80 4.05 -29.99
CA TYR A 190 13.03 5.25 -29.64
C TYR A 190 13.94 6.49 -29.67
N HIS A 191 13.46 7.58 -30.25
CA HIS A 191 14.17 8.85 -30.19
C HIS A 191 13.92 9.54 -28.84
N THR A 192 14.99 10.07 -28.23
CA THR A 192 14.93 10.87 -26.99
C THR A 192 14.05 12.12 -27.12
N SER A 193 13.88 12.62 -28.35
CA SER A 193 13.06 13.79 -28.67
C SER A 193 11.56 13.52 -28.75
N SER A 194 11.11 12.26 -28.61
CA SER A 194 9.68 11.97 -28.63
C SER A 194 8.98 12.66 -27.46
N ALA A 195 8.07 13.59 -27.77
CA ALA A 195 7.35 14.40 -26.79
C ALA A 195 6.53 13.54 -25.80
N LEU A 196 6.18 12.31 -26.19
CA LEU A 196 5.36 11.38 -25.41
C LEU A 196 6.16 10.45 -24.49
N THR A 197 7.49 10.60 -24.42
CA THR A 197 8.29 9.86 -23.41
C THR A 197 7.91 10.31 -22.00
N HIS A 198 7.99 9.37 -21.05
CA HIS A 198 7.85 9.64 -19.62
C HIS A 198 8.69 10.85 -19.21
N SER A 199 9.97 10.88 -19.60
CA SER A 199 10.90 11.95 -19.22
C SER A 199 10.45 13.33 -19.72
N ASN A 200 9.95 13.43 -20.95
CA ASN A 200 9.51 14.71 -21.50
C ASN A 200 8.20 15.19 -20.85
N LEU A 201 7.24 14.28 -20.66
CA LEU A 201 5.98 14.59 -19.98
C LEU A 201 6.22 15.02 -18.53
N ILE A 202 6.95 14.21 -17.75
CA ILE A 202 7.19 14.49 -16.33
C ILE A 202 7.89 15.82 -16.07
N ASN A 203 8.70 16.33 -17.00
CA ASN A 203 9.34 17.62 -16.84
C ASN A 203 8.36 18.80 -16.83
N THR A 204 7.22 18.67 -17.51
CA THR A 204 6.22 19.75 -17.60
C THR A 204 5.19 19.69 -16.48
N ILE A 205 5.06 18.57 -15.76
CA ILE A 205 4.04 18.37 -14.70
C ILE A 205 4.04 19.48 -13.65
N LYS A 206 5.22 20.05 -13.34
CA LYS A 206 5.39 21.08 -12.32
C LYS A 206 4.72 22.41 -12.66
N ASP A 207 4.61 22.71 -13.96
CA ASP A 207 4.16 24.00 -14.48
C ASP A 207 2.65 23.99 -14.79
N LYS A 208 1.96 22.89 -14.48
CA LYS A 208 0.54 22.71 -14.80
C LYS A 208 -0.34 23.13 -13.63
N ASN A 209 -1.39 23.90 -13.95
CA ASN A 209 -2.35 24.40 -12.96
C ASN A 209 -3.03 23.26 -12.19
N TYR A 210 -3.36 22.14 -12.82
CA TYR A 210 -3.96 20.99 -12.10
C TYR A 210 -3.01 20.37 -11.08
N THR A 211 -1.69 20.40 -11.31
CA THR A 211 -0.70 19.94 -10.32
C THR A 211 -0.65 20.89 -9.14
N HIS A 212 -0.58 22.20 -9.42
CA HIS A 212 -0.61 23.22 -8.38
C HIS A 212 -1.89 23.10 -7.53
N ASN A 213 -3.04 23.09 -8.18
CA ASN A 213 -4.35 23.00 -7.53
C ASN A 213 -4.51 21.74 -6.67
N ALA A 214 -4.00 20.59 -7.12
CA ALA A 214 -4.03 19.37 -6.32
C ALA A 214 -3.30 19.55 -4.98
N PHE A 215 -2.09 20.10 -4.99
CA PHE A 215 -1.34 20.32 -3.74
C PHE A 215 -1.94 21.44 -2.87
N GLU A 216 -2.34 22.56 -3.46
CA GLU A 216 -2.91 23.69 -2.69
C GLU A 216 -4.26 23.33 -2.05
N SER A 217 -5.09 22.53 -2.72
CA SER A 217 -6.36 22.07 -2.14
C SER A 217 -6.11 21.23 -0.89
N TYR A 218 -5.12 20.32 -0.91
CA TYR A 218 -4.73 19.58 0.28
C TYR A 218 -4.07 20.44 1.37
N LEU A 219 -3.41 21.54 1.01
CA LEU A 219 -2.88 22.48 2.01
C LEU A 219 -4.00 23.23 2.73
N ARG A 220 -5.23 23.24 2.22
CA ARG A 220 -6.40 23.79 2.93
C ARG A 220 -7.10 22.74 3.78
N SER A 221 -7.42 21.58 3.22
CA SER A 221 -8.00 20.44 3.96
C SER A 221 -7.89 19.13 3.17
N ASP A 222 -8.04 18.00 3.86
CA ASP A 222 -8.16 16.70 3.17
C ASP A 222 -9.41 16.64 2.30
N GLU A 223 -10.54 17.22 2.73
CA GLU A 223 -11.80 17.22 1.98
C GLU A 223 -11.68 17.98 0.66
N GLU A 224 -11.15 19.22 0.68
CA GLU A 224 -10.89 19.99 -0.55
C GLU A 224 -9.89 19.27 -1.45
N GLY A 225 -8.84 18.68 -0.86
CA GLY A 225 -7.85 17.89 -1.56
C GLY A 225 -8.45 16.68 -2.30
N ILE A 226 -9.28 15.90 -1.62
CA ILE A 226 -9.93 14.71 -2.19
C ILE A 226 -10.89 15.11 -3.31
N ASP A 227 -11.75 16.10 -3.08
CA ASP A 227 -12.71 16.57 -4.09
C ASP A 227 -12.02 17.09 -5.34
N ASN A 228 -10.91 17.85 -5.17
CA ASN A 228 -10.11 18.33 -6.28
C ASN A 228 -9.57 17.17 -7.13
N LEU A 229 -9.05 16.12 -6.50
CA LEU A 229 -8.53 14.94 -7.19
C LEU A 229 -9.62 14.11 -7.86
N LEU A 230 -10.80 13.99 -7.24
CA LEU A 230 -11.95 13.30 -7.83
C LEU A 230 -12.42 14.01 -9.09
N ARG A 231 -12.50 15.35 -9.07
CA ARG A 231 -12.79 16.15 -10.26
C ARG A 231 -11.71 15.98 -11.33
N LEU A 232 -10.42 16.04 -10.96
CA LEU A 232 -9.33 15.80 -11.91
C LEU A 232 -9.43 14.41 -12.55
N LYS A 233 -9.80 13.38 -11.76
CA LYS A 233 -10.02 12.02 -12.26
C LYS A 233 -11.19 11.95 -13.25
N GLN A 234 -12.28 12.67 -12.99
CA GLN A 234 -13.41 12.78 -13.93
C GLN A 234 -12.99 13.46 -15.24
N GLU A 235 -12.21 14.55 -15.17
CA GLU A 235 -11.75 15.30 -16.33
C GLU A 235 -10.83 14.48 -17.25
N ILE A 236 -9.99 13.58 -16.70
CA ILE A 236 -9.06 12.74 -17.49
C ILE A 236 -9.68 11.42 -17.97
N GLY A 237 -10.92 11.14 -17.59
CA GLY A 237 -11.65 9.93 -17.99
C GLY A 237 -11.04 8.61 -17.51
N GLU A 238 -11.52 7.50 -18.07
CA GLU A 238 -11.06 6.17 -17.69
C GLU A 238 -9.68 5.80 -18.27
N PRO A 239 -8.90 4.95 -17.57
CA PRO A 239 -7.67 4.39 -18.12
C PRO A 239 -7.93 3.72 -19.48
N GLY A 240 -7.15 4.05 -20.51
CA GLY A 240 -7.24 3.41 -21.83
C GLY A 240 -8.15 4.08 -22.87
N SER A 241 -8.92 5.12 -22.54
CA SER A 241 -9.56 5.95 -23.59
C SER A 241 -8.51 6.59 -24.51
N TYR A 242 -8.70 6.44 -25.83
CA TYR A 242 -7.88 7.06 -26.88
C TYR A 242 -8.13 8.57 -26.91
N TYR A 243 -7.08 9.36 -27.16
CA TYR A 243 -7.20 10.81 -27.31
C TYR A 243 -6.59 11.28 -28.63
N ASP A 244 -7.26 12.27 -29.23
CA ASP A 244 -6.96 12.77 -30.58
C ASP A 244 -5.79 13.78 -30.60
N ASN A 245 -5.28 14.26 -29.46
CA ASN A 245 -4.18 15.24 -29.41
C ASN A 245 -3.24 15.13 -28.19
N PHE A 246 -2.07 15.76 -28.29
CA PHE A 246 -0.98 15.71 -27.31
C PHE A 246 -1.35 16.29 -25.94
N GLU A 247 -2.04 17.44 -25.89
CA GLU A 247 -2.40 18.11 -24.63
C GLU A 247 -3.34 17.25 -23.77
N ASN A 248 -4.30 16.58 -24.41
CA ASN A 248 -5.19 15.65 -23.73
C ASN A 248 -4.44 14.44 -23.18
N TYR A 249 -3.48 13.90 -23.95
CA TYR A 249 -2.62 12.82 -23.47
C TYR A 249 -1.75 13.24 -22.28
N GLU A 250 -1.10 14.40 -22.37
CA GLU A 250 -0.26 14.93 -21.30
C GLU A 250 -1.06 15.15 -20.01
N LYS A 251 -2.23 15.79 -20.10
CA LYS A 251 -3.13 16.00 -18.95
C LYS A 251 -3.54 14.68 -18.32
N LYS A 252 -3.91 13.68 -19.14
CA LYS A 252 -4.27 12.34 -18.64
C LYS A 252 -3.11 11.68 -17.93
N TYR A 253 -1.94 11.64 -18.57
CA TYR A 253 -0.74 11.03 -18.01
C TYR A 253 -0.35 11.67 -16.66
N HIS A 254 -0.38 12.99 -16.56
CA HIS A 254 -0.14 13.69 -15.30
C HIS A 254 -1.24 13.45 -14.27
N GLY A 255 -2.50 13.55 -14.68
CA GLY A 255 -3.65 13.33 -13.82
C GLY A 255 -3.62 11.94 -13.19
N GLU A 256 -3.27 10.90 -13.94
CA GLU A 256 -3.10 9.54 -13.41
C GLU A 256 -1.95 9.46 -12.39
N ILE A 257 -0.79 10.06 -12.68
CA ILE A 257 0.35 10.08 -11.75
C ILE A 257 -0.01 10.79 -10.45
N ILE A 258 -0.66 11.95 -10.54
CA ILE A 258 -1.07 12.75 -9.39
C ILE A 258 -2.09 11.98 -8.56
N THR A 259 -3.24 11.63 -9.14
CA THR A 259 -4.34 10.96 -8.43
C THR A 259 -3.89 9.65 -7.79
N ARG A 260 -3.15 8.80 -8.53
CA ARG A 260 -2.65 7.53 -8.00
C ARG A 260 -1.55 7.71 -6.95
N SER A 261 -0.75 8.77 -7.00
CA SER A 261 0.25 9.07 -5.97
C SER A 261 -0.40 9.48 -4.65
N PHE A 262 -1.47 10.29 -4.70
CA PHE A 262 -2.23 10.65 -3.50
C PHE A 262 -2.96 9.43 -2.91
N ALA A 263 -3.63 8.66 -3.75
CA ALA A 263 -4.19 7.36 -3.40
C ALA A 263 -3.18 6.45 -2.68
N LYS A 264 -1.99 6.24 -3.27
CA LYS A 264 -0.93 5.43 -2.65
C LYS A 264 -0.44 6.02 -1.32
N SER A 265 -0.50 7.34 -1.14
CA SER A 265 -0.13 7.98 0.12
C SER A 265 -1.13 7.69 1.23
N TYR A 266 -2.43 7.64 0.93
CA TYR A 266 -3.45 7.16 1.88
C TYR A 266 -3.23 5.71 2.24
N TRP A 267 -3.02 4.87 1.23
CA TRP A 267 -2.69 3.46 1.45
C TRP A 267 -1.53 3.29 2.44
N ARG A 268 -0.41 3.99 2.22
CA ARG A 268 0.75 3.94 3.13
C ARG A 268 0.43 4.33 4.57
N LYS A 269 -0.52 5.23 4.77
CA LYS A 269 -0.94 5.66 6.11
C LYS A 269 -1.82 4.59 6.75
N LEU A 270 -2.78 4.04 6.02
CA LEU A 270 -3.58 2.90 6.46
C LEU A 270 -2.70 1.70 6.84
N SER A 271 -1.74 1.30 6.00
CA SER A 271 -0.86 0.18 6.29
C SER A 271 0.02 0.39 7.52
N LYS A 272 0.41 1.64 7.82
CA LYS A 272 1.12 1.96 9.06
C LYS A 272 0.21 1.86 10.30
N LEU A 273 -1.01 2.39 10.20
CA LEU A 273 -2.00 2.25 11.27
C LEU A 273 -2.35 0.79 11.52
N ALA A 274 -2.32 -0.04 10.49
CA ALA A 274 -2.52 -1.47 10.63
C ALA A 274 -1.42 -2.13 11.47
N VAL A 275 -0.16 -1.70 11.33
CA VAL A 275 0.93 -2.17 12.21
C VAL A 275 0.65 -1.79 13.67
N ASP A 276 0.22 -0.55 13.93
CA ASP A 276 -0.14 -0.09 15.29
C ASP A 276 -1.33 -0.88 15.87
N TRP A 277 -2.36 -1.11 15.05
CA TRP A 277 -3.55 -1.86 15.43
C TRP A 277 -3.23 -3.32 15.76
N VAL A 278 -2.46 -4.00 14.90
CA VAL A 278 -2.09 -5.40 15.13
C VAL A 278 -1.26 -5.56 16.39
N GLU A 279 -0.36 -4.62 16.66
CA GLU A 279 0.42 -4.64 17.91
C GLU A 279 -0.50 -4.52 19.12
N ALA A 280 -1.40 -3.53 19.13
CA ALA A 280 -2.35 -3.31 20.23
C ALA A 280 -3.26 -4.52 20.46
N GLU A 281 -3.75 -5.14 19.38
CA GLU A 281 -4.58 -6.33 19.45
C GLU A 281 -3.82 -7.57 19.90
N ALA A 282 -2.57 -7.75 19.47
CA ALA A 282 -1.75 -8.88 19.87
C ALA A 282 -1.42 -8.87 21.37
N GLY A 283 -1.31 -7.67 21.97
CA GLY A 283 -1.19 -7.50 23.42
C GLY A 283 -2.46 -7.82 24.21
N ASN A 284 -3.62 -7.96 23.56
CA ASN A 284 -4.89 -8.31 24.20
C ASN A 284 -5.07 -9.84 24.25
N PRO A 285 -5.12 -10.47 25.45
CA PRO A 285 -5.27 -11.92 25.57
C PRO A 285 -6.51 -12.48 24.87
N ASN A 286 -7.60 -11.69 24.82
CA ASN A 286 -8.88 -12.08 24.26
C ASN A 286 -8.96 -11.89 22.74
N SER A 287 -8.04 -11.13 22.15
CA SER A 287 -8.00 -10.92 20.70
C SER A 287 -7.61 -12.22 19.98
N PRO A 288 -8.25 -12.57 18.86
CA PRO A 288 -7.77 -13.64 17.98
C PRO A 288 -6.44 -13.27 17.29
N ILE A 289 -6.10 -11.98 17.20
CA ILE A 289 -4.85 -11.53 16.59
C ILE A 289 -3.71 -11.76 17.57
N LYS A 290 -2.63 -12.43 17.14
CA LYS A 290 -1.47 -12.75 17.99
C LYS A 290 -0.16 -12.14 17.51
N GLY A 291 -0.20 -11.40 16.41
CA GLY A 291 0.94 -10.61 15.98
C GLY A 291 0.94 -10.36 14.48
N LEU A 292 2.06 -9.81 14.03
CA LEU A 292 2.33 -9.61 12.60
C LEU A 292 3.63 -10.25 12.17
N VAL A 293 3.65 -10.71 10.92
CA VAL A 293 4.83 -11.24 10.26
C VAL A 293 5.20 -10.33 9.11
N PHE A 294 6.43 -9.82 9.11
CA PHE A 294 6.98 -9.02 8.04
C PHE A 294 7.89 -9.87 7.16
N TYR A 295 7.45 -10.16 5.95
CA TYR A 295 8.25 -10.88 4.95
C TYR A 295 9.16 -9.92 4.20
N MET A 296 10.42 -10.30 4.17
CA MET A 296 11.49 -9.57 3.51
C MET A 296 12.17 -10.49 2.52
N GLU A 297 12.41 -9.99 1.32
CA GLU A 297 13.27 -10.64 0.34
C GLU A 297 14.59 -9.88 0.29
N ASP A 298 15.71 -10.60 0.12
CA ASP A 298 16.95 -9.96 -0.30
C ASP A 298 16.74 -9.41 -1.71
N ASP A 299 16.49 -8.12 -1.79
CA ASP A 299 16.31 -7.46 -3.06
C ASP A 299 17.67 -7.26 -3.75
N ASN A 300 18.04 -8.24 -4.56
CA ASN A 300 19.23 -8.18 -5.41
C ASN A 300 19.12 -7.14 -6.54
N ARG A 301 18.02 -6.39 -6.70
CA ARG A 301 17.82 -5.40 -7.78
C ARG A 301 18.75 -4.18 -7.66
N PHE A 302 19.46 -4.02 -6.53
CA PHE A 302 20.42 -2.94 -6.30
C PHE A 302 21.89 -3.38 -6.31
N LYS A 303 22.24 -4.52 -6.91
CA LYS A 303 23.66 -4.96 -7.06
C LYS A 303 24.60 -3.90 -7.65
N ARG A 304 24.09 -2.91 -8.40
CA ARG A 304 24.86 -1.75 -8.90
C ARG A 304 25.35 -0.77 -7.82
N TYR A 305 24.75 -0.77 -6.62
CA TYR A 305 25.05 0.20 -5.56
C TYR A 305 25.99 -0.34 -4.46
N LYS A 306 26.59 -1.53 -4.63
CA LYS A 306 27.47 -2.19 -3.62
C LYS A 306 26.88 -2.25 -2.19
N GLU A 307 25.56 -2.17 -2.05
CA GLU A 307 24.89 -2.23 -0.77
C GLU A 307 24.06 -3.50 -0.72
N LYS A 308 24.47 -4.42 0.17
CA LYS A 308 23.60 -5.52 0.57
C LYS A 308 22.40 -4.92 1.28
N SER A 309 21.22 -5.37 0.87
CA SER A 309 19.92 -5.16 1.50
C SER A 309 19.20 -3.85 1.18
N ASN A 310 17.92 -4.02 0.84
CA ASN A 310 16.87 -3.01 0.97
C ASN A 310 16.63 -2.54 2.43
N ILE A 311 17.56 -2.77 3.37
CA ILE A 311 17.30 -2.76 4.81
C ILE A 311 18.51 -2.18 5.58
N ASP A 312 19.44 -1.44 4.94
CA ASP A 312 20.42 -0.66 5.71
C ASP A 312 19.77 0.63 6.23
N GLU A 313 19.36 0.61 7.50
CA GLU A 313 18.74 1.72 8.24
C GLU A 313 19.58 3.00 8.23
N LYS A 314 20.90 2.87 8.11
CA LYS A 314 21.83 4.01 8.14
C LYS A 314 21.97 4.66 6.77
N LYS A 315 21.59 3.97 5.70
CA LYS A 315 21.79 4.40 4.30
C LYS A 315 20.52 4.63 3.51
N PHE A 316 19.35 4.59 4.16
CA PHE A 316 18.13 5.21 3.64
C PHE A 316 18.27 6.75 3.60
N HIS A 317 19.30 7.29 2.94
CA HIS A 317 19.29 8.65 2.47
C HIS A 317 18.13 8.73 1.49
N HIS A 318 17.07 9.42 1.92
CA HIS A 318 15.82 9.40 1.21
C HIS A 318 15.98 10.27 -0.03
N HIS A 319 16.54 9.74 -1.11
CA HIS A 319 16.73 10.48 -2.35
C HIS A 319 15.43 11.14 -2.80
N TRP A 320 14.28 10.49 -2.55
CA TRP A 320 12.96 11.09 -2.80
C TRP A 320 12.69 12.41 -2.08
N ARG A 321 13.35 12.75 -0.95
CA ARG A 321 13.19 14.05 -0.28
C ARG A 321 13.84 15.19 -1.05
N ASP A 322 14.91 14.86 -1.76
CA ASP A 322 15.68 15.77 -2.60
C ASP A 322 15.35 15.58 -4.09
N CYS A 323 14.20 14.94 -4.36
CA CYS A 323 13.75 14.65 -5.71
C CYS A 323 13.34 15.94 -6.42
N ASP A 324 13.84 16.11 -7.63
CA ASP A 324 13.29 17.04 -8.61
C ASP A 324 12.25 16.33 -9.48
N TYR A 325 11.36 17.08 -10.14
CA TYR A 325 10.31 16.55 -11.01
C TYR A 325 10.88 15.63 -12.10
N LYS A 326 12.00 16.02 -12.73
CA LYS A 326 12.70 15.21 -13.75
C LYS A 326 13.10 13.80 -13.30
N ASN A 327 13.19 13.58 -11.98
CA ASN A 327 13.59 12.30 -11.40
C ASN A 327 12.39 11.41 -11.00
N ILE A 328 11.15 11.89 -11.15
CA ILE A 328 9.94 11.11 -10.87
C ILE A 328 9.91 9.91 -11.80
N GLY A 329 9.77 8.69 -11.24
CA GLY A 329 9.81 7.44 -11.98
C GLY A 329 11.18 6.77 -12.04
N SER A 330 12.25 7.45 -11.59
CA SER A 330 13.55 6.82 -11.40
C SER A 330 13.53 5.78 -10.27
N LEU A 331 14.32 4.72 -10.44
CA LEU A 331 14.51 3.69 -9.42
C LEU A 331 15.16 4.22 -8.15
N ASP A 332 15.96 5.29 -8.24
CA ASP A 332 16.71 5.86 -7.11
C ASP A 332 15.82 6.62 -6.12
N TYR A 333 14.72 7.17 -6.62
CA TYR A 333 13.78 8.01 -5.87
C TYR A 333 12.51 7.24 -5.47
N ARG A 334 12.47 5.93 -5.71
CA ARG A 334 11.31 5.10 -5.38
C ARG A 334 11.29 4.72 -3.90
N SER A 335 10.10 4.44 -3.39
CA SER A 335 9.92 3.76 -2.10
C SER A 335 8.84 2.69 -2.27
N ALA A 336 9.08 1.45 -1.85
CA ALA A 336 7.98 0.49 -1.69
C ALA A 336 7.08 0.90 -0.52
N ILE A 337 5.82 0.44 -0.49
CA ILE A 337 4.88 0.68 0.63
C ILE A 337 5.41 -0.03 1.89
N ALA A 338 5.73 -1.31 1.74
CA ALA A 338 6.38 -2.15 2.75
C ALA A 338 7.60 -1.50 3.43
N HIS A 339 8.43 -0.73 2.71
CA HIS A 339 9.59 -0.06 3.35
C HIS A 339 9.18 0.94 4.45
N SER A 340 8.01 1.58 4.30
CA SER A 340 7.54 2.52 5.32
C SER A 340 6.88 1.84 6.51
N GLU A 341 6.29 0.67 6.33
CA GLU A 341 5.76 -0.18 7.40
C GLU A 341 6.91 -0.87 8.14
N LEU A 342 7.87 -1.46 7.44
CA LEU A 342 9.02 -2.14 8.04
C LEU A 342 9.81 -1.22 8.98
N ARG A 343 10.07 0.03 8.56
CA ARG A 343 10.72 1.02 9.43
C ARG A 343 9.88 1.36 10.65
N HIS A 344 8.57 1.37 10.52
CA HIS A 344 7.66 1.65 11.62
C HIS A 344 7.66 0.48 12.62
N ALA A 345 7.48 -0.74 12.10
CA ALA A 345 7.58 -1.99 12.84
C ALA A 345 8.90 -2.10 13.62
N LYS A 346 10.05 -1.86 12.97
CA LYS A 346 11.36 -1.88 13.63
C LYS A 346 11.52 -0.83 14.74
N ARG A 347 10.93 0.36 14.58
CA ARG A 347 10.93 1.36 15.67
C ARG A 347 10.15 0.86 16.87
N LEU A 348 8.98 0.26 16.64
CA LEU A 348 8.18 -0.35 17.69
C LEU A 348 8.98 -1.45 18.39
N MET A 349 9.63 -2.32 17.62
CA MET A 349 10.48 -3.40 18.16
C MET A 349 11.62 -2.87 19.03
N ASN A 350 12.28 -1.80 18.61
CA ASN A 350 13.36 -1.19 19.39
C ASN A 350 12.85 -0.48 20.65
N SER A 351 11.63 0.07 20.63
CA SER A 351 11.03 0.76 21.78
C SER A 351 10.35 -0.16 22.78
N ASN A 352 9.96 -1.36 22.38
CA ASN A 352 9.21 -2.31 23.20
C ASN A 352 9.75 -3.73 23.02
N ALA A 353 10.38 -4.27 24.06
CA ALA A 353 10.95 -5.63 24.04
C ALA A 353 9.89 -6.75 23.92
N ASN A 354 8.64 -6.47 24.30
CA ASN A 354 7.52 -7.43 24.26
C ASN A 354 6.66 -7.25 22.99
N HIS A 355 7.27 -6.81 21.89
CA HIS A 355 6.55 -6.61 20.64
C HIS A 355 6.05 -7.93 20.03
N HIS A 356 4.93 -7.88 19.32
CA HIS A 356 4.34 -9.05 18.64
C HIS A 356 4.69 -9.12 17.15
N ILE A 357 5.88 -8.61 16.80
CA ILE A 357 6.37 -8.48 15.43
C ILE A 357 7.45 -9.52 15.14
N LYS A 358 7.25 -10.32 14.09
CA LYS A 358 8.25 -11.26 13.58
C LYS A 358 8.78 -10.81 12.23
N LEU A 359 10.09 -10.77 12.08
CA LEU A 359 10.77 -10.49 10.81
C LEU A 359 11.19 -11.83 10.16
N VAL A 360 10.82 -12.07 8.91
CA VAL A 360 11.14 -13.31 8.18
C VAL A 360 11.82 -12.99 6.85
N TYR A 361 13.03 -13.51 6.64
CA TYR A 361 13.78 -13.35 5.38
C TYR A 361 13.58 -14.57 4.48
N ILE A 362 13.18 -14.35 3.23
CA ILE A 362 12.81 -15.40 2.27
C ILE A 362 14.02 -16.23 1.80
N ASN A 363 15.23 -15.67 1.86
CA ASN A 363 16.49 -16.36 1.48
C ASN A 363 17.30 -16.85 2.68
N ASP A 364 16.73 -16.81 3.89
CA ASP A 364 17.42 -17.32 5.06
C ASP A 364 17.54 -18.85 4.94
N LYS A 365 18.78 -19.35 4.99
CA LYS A 365 19.03 -20.79 5.03
C LYS A 365 18.32 -21.44 6.20
N ASP A 366 18.02 -20.71 7.28
CA ASP A 366 17.26 -21.22 8.42
C ASP A 366 15.75 -21.29 8.18
N VAL A 367 15.19 -20.47 7.29
CA VAL A 367 13.79 -20.63 6.84
C VAL A 367 13.71 -21.79 5.86
N LEU A 368 14.66 -21.91 4.93
CA LEU A 368 14.79 -23.08 4.05
C LEU A 368 15.12 -24.36 4.82
N ASN A 369 15.87 -24.30 5.93
CA ASN A 369 16.18 -25.44 6.78
C ASN A 369 15.02 -25.76 7.73
N ARG A 370 14.25 -24.78 8.22
CA ARG A 370 12.96 -25.08 8.87
C ARG A 370 12.05 -25.78 7.86
N ILE A 371 11.89 -25.23 6.65
CA ILE A 371 11.13 -25.84 5.55
C ILE A 371 11.69 -27.24 5.19
N LYS A 372 13.01 -27.44 5.14
CA LYS A 372 13.62 -28.75 4.81
C LYS A 372 13.61 -29.76 5.95
N MET A 373 13.73 -29.32 7.21
CA MET A 373 13.49 -30.17 8.38
C MET A 373 12.03 -30.65 8.39
N PHE A 374 11.08 -29.82 7.92
CA PHE A 374 9.69 -30.23 7.69
C PHE A 374 9.49 -31.18 6.50
N LEU A 375 10.44 -31.28 5.57
CA LEU A 375 10.36 -32.15 4.39
C LEU A 375 11.02 -33.53 4.59
N ASN A 376 11.85 -33.70 5.62
CA ASN A 376 12.63 -34.93 5.86
C ASN A 376 12.14 -35.76 7.06
N GLU A 377 11.03 -35.39 7.71
CA GLU A 377 10.33 -36.23 8.69
C GLU A 377 9.11 -36.93 8.05
N GLN A 378 9.36 -37.73 7.01
CA GLN A 378 8.43 -38.75 6.51
C GLN A 378 8.96 -40.14 6.84
#